data_AF-X0UBP9-F1
#
_entry.id   AF-X0UBP9-F1
#
_cell.length_a   1.000
_cell.length_b   1.000
_cell.length_c   1.000
_cell.angle_alpha   90.00
_cell.angle_beta   90.00
_cell.angle_gamma   90.00
#
_symmetry.space_group_name_H-M   'P 1'
#
loop_
_entity.id
_entity.type
_entity.pdbx_description
1 polymer ?
#
loop_
_entity_poly.entity_id
_entity_poly.type
_entity_poly.pdbx_seq_one_letter_code
_entity_poly.pdbx_strand_id
1 'polypeptide(L)'
;MINMLDENRIKENLKTFSFPRLSGTEGEKIALELALKRVEDLNLKPMIQDFTFSTFFGRIYPKVAFLLGSVVLFLFYLNFTTIVIPLLLMISSVILGILFILAIKPESMRLPKLLNSS
;
A
#
# COMPACT_ATOMS: atom_id res chain seq x y z
N MET A 1 3.27 -35.33 -19.98
CA MET A 1 4.66 -34.84 -19.90
C MET A 1 4.62 -33.55 -19.10
N ILE A 2 5.05 -33.58 -17.84
CA ILE A 2 5.06 -32.38 -16.99
C ILE A 2 6.18 -31.49 -17.55
N ASN A 3 5.81 -30.31 -18.07
CA ASN A 3 6.78 -29.33 -18.54
C ASN A 3 7.74 -29.00 -17.40
N MET A 4 9.01 -29.34 -17.57
CA MET A 4 10.07 -28.89 -16.68
C MET A 4 10.06 -27.36 -16.70
N LEU A 5 9.92 -26.74 -15.54
CA LEU A 5 10.05 -25.30 -15.38
C LEU A 5 11.46 -24.88 -15.81
N ASP A 6 11.55 -24.01 -16.81
CA ASP A 6 12.82 -23.44 -17.25
C ASP A 6 13.32 -22.42 -16.22
N GLU A 7 14.29 -22.84 -15.42
CA GLU A 7 14.92 -22.02 -14.38
C GLU A 7 15.56 -20.75 -14.94
N ASN A 8 16.18 -20.83 -16.13
CA ASN A 8 16.84 -19.68 -16.74
C ASN A 8 15.79 -18.62 -17.11
N ARG A 9 14.67 -19.04 -17.70
CA ARG A 9 13.55 -18.16 -18.01
C ARG A 9 12.95 -17.52 -16.76
N ILE A 10 12.81 -18.28 -15.66
CA ILE A 10 12.34 -17.73 -14.38
C ILE A 10 13.30 -16.68 -13.84
N LYS A 11 14.60 -16.97 -13.87
CA LYS A 11 15.64 -16.06 -13.39
C LYS A 11 15.72 -14.78 -14.22
N GLU A 12 15.57 -14.88 -15.54
CA GLU A 12 15.48 -13.73 -16.42
C GLU A 12 14.25 -12.89 -16.09
N ASN A 13 13.07 -13.49 -16.00
CA ASN A 13 11.85 -12.78 -15.63
C ASN A 13 12.01 -12.04 -14.28
N LEU A 14 12.55 -12.71 -13.27
CA LEU A 14 12.79 -12.08 -11.96
C LEU A 14 13.69 -10.85 -12.07
N LYS A 15 14.75 -10.89 -12.89
CA LYS A 15 15.62 -9.74 -13.14
C LYS A 15 14.91 -8.64 -13.92
N THR A 16 14.19 -8.99 -14.98
CA THR A 16 13.44 -8.01 -15.80
C THR A 16 12.45 -7.24 -14.94
N PHE A 17 11.83 -7.92 -13.99
CA PHE A 17 10.84 -7.36 -13.08
C PHE A 17 11.46 -6.79 -11.78
N SER A 18 12.78 -6.74 -11.57
CA SER A 18 13.34 -6.39 -10.25
C SER A 18 13.33 -4.90 -9.89
N PHE A 19 12.72 -4.03 -10.71
CA PHE A 19 12.68 -2.58 -10.47
C PHE A 19 11.52 -2.18 -9.53
N PRO A 20 11.55 -0.95 -8.96
CA PRO A 20 10.45 -0.44 -8.13
C PRO A 20 9.14 -0.33 -8.93
N ARG A 21 8.11 -1.06 -8.48
CA ARG A 21 6.80 -1.18 -9.15
C ARG A 21 5.68 -0.89 -8.16
N LEU A 22 5.78 0.27 -7.54
CA LEU A 22 4.81 0.67 -6.55
C LEU A 22 3.48 0.97 -7.23
N SER A 23 2.36 0.51 -6.66
CA SER A 23 1.07 0.71 -7.34
C SER A 23 0.71 2.19 -7.55
N GLY A 24 0.13 2.44 -8.72
CA GLY A 24 -0.17 3.75 -9.31
C GLY A 24 1.03 4.61 -9.63
N THR A 25 2.17 4.01 -9.97
CA THR A 25 3.36 4.72 -10.43
C THR A 25 3.76 4.28 -11.85
N GLU A 26 4.61 5.05 -12.51
CA GLU A 26 5.15 4.68 -13.84
C GLU A 26 5.80 3.29 -13.85
N GLY A 27 6.40 2.86 -12.73
CA GLY A 27 6.97 1.53 -12.61
C GLY A 27 5.92 0.41 -12.72
N GLU A 28 4.72 0.60 -12.16
CA GLU A 28 3.63 -0.37 -12.34
C GLU A 28 3.19 -0.44 -13.80
N LYS A 29 3.06 0.70 -14.48
CA LYS A 29 2.69 0.75 -15.89
C LYS A 29 3.68 0.01 -16.79
N ILE A 30 4.99 0.25 -16.59
CA ILE A 30 6.05 -0.46 -17.32
C ILE A 30 5.98 -1.97 -17.05
N ALA A 31 5.72 -2.36 -15.80
CA ALA A 31 5.59 -3.77 -15.44
C ALA A 31 4.37 -4.42 -16.09
N LEU A 32 3.24 -3.71 -16.17
CA LEU A 32 2.05 -4.19 -16.89
C LEU A 32 2.37 -4.40 -18.37
N GLU A 33 2.96 -3.41 -19.05
CA GLU A 33 3.33 -3.52 -20.46
C GLU A 33 4.27 -4.72 -20.72
N LEU A 34 5.26 -4.94 -19.85
CA LEU A 34 6.13 -6.11 -19.91
C LEU A 34 5.36 -7.42 -19.71
N ALA A 35 4.42 -7.46 -18.78
CA ALA A 35 3.61 -8.65 -18.51
C ALA A 35 2.68 -8.98 -19.69
N LEU A 36 2.02 -7.97 -20.28
CA LEU A 36 1.16 -8.12 -21.45
C LEU A 36 1.94 -8.74 -22.61
N LYS A 37 3.13 -8.18 -22.91
CA LYS A 37 3.99 -8.71 -23.97
C LYS A 37 4.39 -10.17 -23.71
N ARG A 38 4.77 -10.52 -22.48
CA ARG A 38 5.14 -11.90 -22.13
C ARG A 38 3.97 -12.88 -22.23
N VAL A 39 2.74 -12.42 -22.00
CA VAL A 39 1.53 -13.24 -22.20
C VAL A 39 1.24 -13.42 -23.69
N GLU A 40 1.40 -12.36 -24.50
CA GLU A 40 1.29 -12.44 -25.96
C GLU A 40 2.33 -13.38 -26.57
N ASP A 41 3.58 -13.37 -26.07
CA ASP A 41 4.66 -14.28 -26.50
C ASP A 41 4.31 -15.77 -26.24
N LEU A 42 3.36 -16.05 -25.34
CA LEU A 42 2.84 -17.39 -25.07
C LEU A 42 1.67 -17.76 -25.98
N ASN A 43 1.37 -16.95 -27.00
CA ASN A 43 0.19 -17.05 -27.87
C ASN A 43 -1.13 -16.97 -27.08
N LEU A 44 -1.14 -16.23 -25.98
CA LEU A 44 -2.34 -15.96 -25.18
C LEU A 44 -2.84 -14.54 -25.46
N LYS A 45 -4.14 -14.32 -25.27
CA LYS A 45 -4.75 -12.99 -25.38
C LYS A 45 -4.86 -12.37 -23.98
N PRO A 46 -4.03 -11.38 -23.62
CA PRO A 46 -4.14 -10.74 -22.32
C PRO A 46 -5.41 -9.90 -22.20
N MET A 47 -5.91 -9.74 -20.98
CA MET A 47 -6.98 -8.81 -20.62
C MET A 47 -6.51 -7.97 -19.44
N ILE A 48 -6.80 -6.68 -19.47
CA ILE A 48 -6.47 -5.72 -18.42
C ILE A 48 -7.73 -5.47 -17.59
N GLN A 49 -7.59 -5.36 -16.28
CA GLN A 49 -8.68 -4.99 -15.39
C GLN A 49 -8.28 -3.75 -14.59
N ASP A 50 -8.84 -2.61 -14.98
CA ASP A 50 -8.61 -1.38 -14.26
C ASP A 50 -9.36 -1.37 -12.93
N PHE A 51 -8.68 -0.92 -11.88
CA PHE A 51 -9.30 -0.61 -10.59
C PHE A 51 -8.69 0.63 -9.98
N THR A 52 -9.46 1.26 -9.09
CA THR A 52 -9.03 2.43 -8.33
C THR A 52 -8.89 2.06 -6.87
N PHE A 53 -7.84 2.57 -6.23
CA PHE A 53 -7.63 2.34 -4.80
C PHE A 53 -7.07 3.58 -4.13
N SER A 54 -7.34 3.70 -2.82
CA SER A 54 -6.76 4.76 -1.99
C SER A 54 -5.42 4.33 -1.42
N THR A 55 -4.38 5.14 -1.63
CA THR A 55 -3.07 4.93 -0.99
C THR A 55 -3.04 5.34 0.49
N PHE A 56 -4.10 5.94 0.99
CA PHE A 56 -4.16 6.47 2.34
C PHE A 56 -3.89 5.39 3.40
N PHE A 57 -4.58 4.25 3.32
CA PHE A 57 -4.43 3.17 4.31
C PHE A 57 -3.11 2.43 4.21
N GLY A 58 -2.56 2.27 3.00
CA GLY A 58 -1.27 1.60 2.80
C GLY A 58 -0.06 2.46 3.16
N ARG A 59 -0.15 3.80 3.04
CA ARG A 59 1.03 4.68 3.13
C ARG A 59 0.94 5.77 4.20
N ILE A 60 -0.23 6.35 4.42
CA ILE A 60 -0.39 7.53 5.30
C ILE A 60 -0.82 7.07 6.70
N TYR A 61 -1.84 6.22 6.78
CA TYR A 61 -2.38 5.73 8.06
C TYR A 61 -1.30 5.11 8.97
N PRO A 62 -0.40 4.22 8.51
CA PRO A 62 0.60 3.62 9.39
C PRO A 62 1.58 4.66 9.95
N LYS A 63 1.93 5.69 9.16
CA LYS A 63 2.83 6.77 9.59
C LYS A 63 2.17 7.63 10.68
N VAL A 64 0.89 7.96 10.50
CA VAL A 64 0.12 8.74 11.49
C VAL A 64 -0.05 7.93 12.77
N ALA A 65 -0.44 6.65 12.67
CA ALA A 65 -0.59 5.77 13.82
C ALA A 65 0.73 5.61 14.59
N PHE A 66 1.84 5.40 13.87
CA PHE A 66 3.17 5.28 14.47
C PHE A 66 3.61 6.57 15.18
N LEU A 67 3.38 7.74 14.55
CA LEU A 67 3.70 9.03 15.15
C LEU A 67 2.89 9.26 16.43
N LEU A 68 1.57 9.04 16.39
CA LEU A 68 0.70 9.17 17.56
C LEU A 68 1.12 8.24 18.70
N GLY A 69 1.38 6.96 18.40
CA GLY A 69 1.87 6.00 19.38
C GLY A 69 3.22 6.43 20.00
N SER A 70 4.14 6.94 19.18
CA SER A 70 5.45 7.42 19.65
C SER A 70 5.32 8.64 20.57
N VAL A 71 4.42 9.57 20.26
CA VAL A 71 4.13 10.73 21.13
C VAL A 71 3.58 10.28 22.48
N VAL A 72 2.66 9.32 22.50
CA VAL A 72 2.13 8.78 23.76
C VAL A 72 3.25 8.16 24.60
N LEU A 73 4.10 7.32 24.02
CA LEU A 73 5.24 6.70 24.72
C LEU A 73 6.23 7.76 25.24
N PHE A 74 6.51 8.80 24.45
CA PHE A 74 7.39 9.89 24.85
C PHE A 74 6.82 10.69 26.04
N LEU A 75 5.52 10.91 26.09
CA LEU A 75 4.87 11.59 27.21
C LEU A 75 4.86 10.75 28.49
N PHE A 76 4.68 9.42 28.37
CA PHE A 76 4.87 8.50 29.48
C PHE A 76 6.31 8.59 30.03
N TYR A 77 7.31 8.65 29.14
CA TYR A 77 8.71 8.79 29.52
C TYR A 77 8.98 10.11 30.28
N LEU A 78 8.38 11.22 29.87
CA LEU A 78 8.55 12.52 30.52
C LEU A 78 7.79 12.68 31.85
N ASN A 79 7.02 11.67 32.28
CA ASN A 79 6.28 11.65 33.55
C ASN A 79 5.32 12.86 33.73
N PHE A 80 4.71 13.34 32.64
CA PHE A 80 3.62 14.34 32.70
C PHE A 80 2.31 13.68 33.17
N THR A 81 2.21 13.35 34.46
CA THR A 81 1.36 12.23 34.88
C THR A 81 -0.12 12.48 35.15
N THR A 82 -0.64 13.72 35.20
CA THR A 82 -2.02 13.89 35.73
C THR A 82 -3.07 14.37 34.73
N ILE A 83 -2.77 15.33 33.86
CA ILE A 83 -3.79 15.92 32.96
C ILE A 83 -3.42 15.78 31.48
N VAL A 84 -2.13 15.91 31.15
CA VAL A 84 -1.67 15.94 29.75
C VAL A 84 -1.86 14.58 29.09
N ILE A 85 -1.41 13.49 29.72
CA ILE A 85 -1.53 12.12 29.17
C ILE A 85 -2.99 11.72 28.88
N PRO A 86 -3.95 11.82 29.83
CA PRO A 86 -5.33 11.42 29.54
C PRO A 86 -5.99 12.30 28.48
N LEU A 87 -5.71 13.61 28.45
CA LEU A 87 -6.20 14.51 27.40
C LEU A 87 -5.69 14.10 26.02
N LEU A 88 -4.40 13.78 25.91
CA LEU A 88 -3.78 13.41 24.64
C LEU A 88 -4.21 12.01 24.17
N LEU A 89 -4.43 11.07 25.09
CA LEU A 89 -5.04 9.78 24.80
C LEU A 89 -6.47 9.94 24.28
N MET A 90 -7.26 10.84 24.89
CA MET A 90 -8.62 11.13 24.42
C MET A 90 -8.59 11.66 22.99
N ILE A 91 -7.78 12.68 22.71
CA ILE A 91 -7.62 13.25 21.35
C ILE A 91 -7.14 12.19 20.36
N SER A 92 -6.12 11.41 20.73
CA SER A 92 -5.57 10.36 19.87
C SER A 92 -6.60 9.26 19.57
N SER A 93 -7.42 8.88 20.55
CA SER A 93 -8.49 7.89 20.38
C SER A 93 -9.60 8.38 19.45
N VAL A 94 -9.96 9.67 19.51
CA VAL A 94 -10.93 10.27 18.58
C VAL A 94 -10.37 10.30 17.16
N ILE A 95 -9.11 10.72 16.99
CA ILE A 95 -8.44 10.73 15.69
C ILE A 95 -8.37 9.30 15.12
N LEU A 96 -7.90 8.33 15.91
CA LEU A 96 -7.81 6.94 15.50
C LEU A 96 -9.19 6.33 15.22
N GLY A 97 -10.22 6.68 16.00
CA GLY A 97 -11.60 6.25 15.78
C GLY A 97 -12.17 6.77 14.47
N ILE A 98 -11.96 8.05 14.15
CA ILE A 98 -12.34 8.63 12.85
C ILE A 98 -11.59 7.91 11.73
N LEU A 99 -10.27 7.73 11.86
CA LEU A 99 -9.46 7.02 10.87
C LEU A 99 -9.90 5.56 10.70
N PHE A 100 -10.35 4.90 11.76
CA PHE A 100 -10.85 3.53 11.73
C PHE A 100 -12.21 3.43 11.05
N ILE A 101 -13.16 4.32 11.37
CA ILE A 101 -14.47 4.40 10.69
C ILE A 101 -14.27 4.61 9.19
N LEU A 102 -13.34 5.51 8.86
CA LEU A 102 -12.89 5.71 7.49
C LEU A 102 -12.32 4.40 6.92
N ALA A 103 -11.43 3.70 7.62
CA ALA A 103 -10.80 2.45 7.18
C ALA A 103 -11.77 1.29 6.88
N ILE A 104 -13.01 1.31 7.40
CA ILE A 104 -14.00 0.25 7.15
C ILE A 104 -14.45 0.23 5.68
N LYS A 105 -14.49 1.39 5.01
CA LYS A 105 -14.82 1.51 3.58
C LYS A 105 -13.74 2.30 2.85
N PRO A 106 -12.54 1.73 2.71
CA PRO A 106 -11.42 2.44 2.11
C PRO A 106 -11.71 2.87 0.67
N GLU A 107 -12.52 2.09 -0.07
CA GLU A 107 -13.01 2.42 -1.42
C GLU A 107 -13.93 3.64 -1.49
N SER A 108 -14.57 4.02 -0.37
CA SER A 108 -15.45 5.20 -0.33
C SER A 108 -14.70 6.53 -0.17
N MET A 109 -13.40 6.47 0.19
CA MET A 109 -12.59 7.67 0.40
C MET A 109 -11.93 8.16 -0.89
N ARG A 110 -12.32 9.37 -1.30
CA ARG A 110 -11.81 10.06 -2.49
C ARG A 110 -10.55 10.91 -2.23
N LEU A 111 -9.84 10.71 -1.12
CA LEU A 111 -8.70 11.55 -0.70
C LEU A 111 -7.43 10.72 -0.40
N PRO A 112 -6.21 11.26 -0.68
CA PRO A 112 -5.89 12.44 -1.48
C PRO A 112 -5.43 12.10 -2.91
N LYS A 113 -5.29 10.81 -3.25
CA LYS A 113 -4.90 10.38 -4.60
C LYS A 113 -5.50 9.00 -4.89
N LEU A 114 -6.57 9.00 -5.68
CA LEU A 114 -7.02 7.78 -6.35
C LEU A 114 -5.92 7.42 -7.34
N LEU A 115 -5.32 6.26 -7.13
CA LEU A 115 -4.37 5.71 -8.07
C LEU A 115 -5.11 4.71 -8.94
N ASN A 116 -4.92 4.86 -10.25
CA ASN A 116 -5.35 3.88 -11.22
C ASN A 116 -4.27 2.80 -11.27
N SER A 117 -4.68 1.56 -11.03
CA SER A 117 -3.89 0.39 -11.33
C SER A 117 -4.62 -0.38 -12.41
N SER A 118 -3.83 -0.92 -13.34
CA SER A 118 -4.28 -1.68 -14.50
C SER A 118 -3.62 -3.06 -14.47
#